data_AF-A0A0Q5VDS3-F1
#
_entry.id   AF-A0A0Q5VDS3-F1
#
_cell.length_a   1.000
_cell.length_b   1.000
_cell.length_c   1.000
_cell.angle_alpha   90.00
_cell.angle_beta   90.00
_cell.angle_gamma   90.00
#
_symmetry.space_group_name_H-M   'P 1'
#
loop_
_entity.id
_entity.type
_entity.pdbx_description
1 polymer ?
#
loop_
_entity_poly.entity_id
_entity_poly.type
_entity_poly.pdbx_seq_one_letter_code
_entity_poly.pdbx_strand_id
1 'polypeptide(L)'
;MTALARLLAPYALAAVIGALLWHWTPFIGPAASHARQEARHDVAIAGTNEWKRHALGWMASYRVSESRRGEERQTSQAAATSLIEQCAARVAEARQSARVIERIVTKEPTYDPSRCPVRELVDPRSVREALQPAG
;
A
#
# COMPACT_ATOMS: atom_id res chain seq x y z
N MET A 1 -34.90 -85.89 -16.86
CA MET A 1 -35.09 -84.50 -16.41
C MET A 1 -33.98 -83.53 -16.91
N THR A 2 -33.33 -83.80 -18.04
CA THR A 2 -32.13 -83.04 -18.49
C THR A 2 -32.34 -82.18 -19.73
N ALA A 3 -33.38 -82.43 -20.53
CA ALA A 3 -33.64 -81.69 -21.78
C ALA A 3 -34.31 -80.32 -21.55
N LEU A 4 -35.29 -80.26 -20.64
CA LEU A 4 -36.08 -79.05 -20.36
C LEU A 4 -35.25 -77.98 -19.62
N ALA A 5 -34.34 -78.42 -18.74
CA ALA A 5 -33.38 -77.54 -18.06
C ALA A 5 -32.40 -76.88 -19.05
N ARG A 6 -31.98 -77.58 -20.11
CA ARG A 6 -31.09 -77.03 -21.15
C ARG A 6 -31.80 -76.01 -22.04
N LEU A 7 -33.11 -76.15 -22.25
CA LEU A 7 -33.92 -75.20 -23.03
C LEU A 7 -34.22 -73.90 -22.27
N LEU A 8 -34.39 -73.96 -20.94
CA LEU A 8 -34.71 -72.80 -20.10
C LEU A 8 -33.47 -72.07 -19.54
N ALA A 9 -32.32 -72.75 -19.44
CA ALA A 9 -31.06 -72.16 -19.01
C ALA A 9 -30.68 -70.82 -19.68
N PRO A 10 -30.78 -70.64 -21.02
CA PRO A 10 -30.42 -69.37 -21.65
C PRO A 10 -31.34 -68.21 -21.25
N TYR A 11 -32.63 -68.48 -21.02
CA TYR A 11 -33.59 -67.46 -20.59
C TYR A 11 -33.37 -67.05 -19.13
N ALA A 12 -33.09 -68.02 -18.25
CA ALA A 12 -32.72 -67.73 -16.88
C ALA A 12 -31.43 -66.89 -16.80
N LEU A 13 -30.44 -67.20 -17.63
CA LEU A 13 -29.19 -66.45 -17.72
C LEU A 13 -29.41 -65.03 -18.25
N ALA A 14 -30.24 -64.85 -19.27
CA ALA A 14 -30.62 -63.53 -19.78
C ALA A 14 -31.35 -62.68 -18.72
N ALA A 15 -32.25 -63.29 -17.93
CA ALA A 15 -32.95 -62.61 -16.85
C ALA A 15 -31.98 -62.16 -15.73
N VAL A 16 -31.01 -62.99 -15.37
CA VAL A 16 -29.99 -62.64 -14.38
C VAL A 16 -29.08 -61.52 -14.88
N ILE A 17 -28.65 -61.57 -16.15
CA ILE A 17 -27.84 -60.50 -16.76
C ILE A 17 -28.64 -59.19 -16.81
N GLY A 18 -29.91 -59.23 -17.22
CA GLY A 18 -30.79 -58.07 -17.24
C GLY A 18 -31.00 -57.45 -15.85
N ALA A 19 -31.20 -58.29 -14.83
CA ALA A 19 -31.33 -57.85 -13.44
C ALA A 19 -30.04 -57.23 -12.90
N LEU A 20 -28.87 -57.79 -13.25
CA LEU A 20 -27.57 -57.22 -12.90
C LEU A 20 -27.38 -55.86 -13.57
N LEU A 21 -27.61 -55.76 -14.87
CA LEU A 21 -27.50 -54.50 -15.59
C LEU A 21 -28.44 -53.43 -15.00
N TRP A 22 -29.68 -53.79 -14.68
CA TRP A 22 -30.63 -52.90 -14.01
C TRP A 22 -30.13 -52.42 -12.65
N HIS A 23 -29.63 -53.33 -11.81
CA HIS A 23 -29.10 -53.01 -10.49
C HIS A 23 -27.89 -52.05 -10.55
N TRP A 24 -27.07 -52.13 -11.59
CA TRP A 24 -25.87 -51.29 -11.77
C TRP A 24 -26.09 -50.04 -12.63
N THR A 25 -27.25 -49.88 -13.28
CA THR A 25 -27.60 -48.68 -14.07
C THR A 25 -27.48 -47.34 -13.31
N PRO A 26 -27.84 -47.19 -12.02
CA PRO A 26 -27.67 -45.93 -11.31
C PRO A 26 -26.19 -45.59 -11.00
N PHE A 27 -25.25 -46.52 -11.24
CA PHE A 27 -23.82 -46.30 -11.03
C PHE A 27 -23.02 -46.13 -12.33
N ILE A 28 -23.47 -46.76 -13.42
CA ILE A 28 -22.74 -46.85 -14.69
C ILE A 28 -23.50 -46.13 -15.83
N GLY A 29 -24.80 -45.91 -15.68
CA GLY A 29 -25.66 -45.34 -16.71
C GLY A 29 -25.57 -43.81 -16.85
N PRO A 30 -26.23 -43.26 -17.88
CA PRO A 30 -26.20 -41.82 -18.19
C PRO A 30 -26.72 -40.96 -17.03
N ALA A 31 -27.72 -41.41 -16.27
CA ALA A 31 -28.21 -40.69 -15.08
C ALA A 31 -27.12 -40.50 -14.00
N ALA A 32 -26.28 -41.51 -13.77
CA ALA A 32 -25.15 -41.43 -12.85
C ALA A 32 -24.09 -40.41 -13.34
N SER A 33 -23.87 -40.38 -14.65
CA SER A 33 -22.95 -39.43 -15.27
C SER A 33 -23.45 -37.99 -15.18
N HIS A 34 -24.76 -37.77 -15.35
CA HIS A 34 -25.39 -36.45 -15.19
C HIS A 34 -25.28 -35.95 -13.75
N ALA A 35 -25.63 -36.78 -12.75
CA ALA A 35 -25.48 -36.40 -11.34
C ALA A 35 -24.02 -36.06 -10.97
N ARG A 36 -23.04 -36.80 -11.51
CA ARG A 36 -21.61 -36.48 -11.33
C ARG A 36 -21.21 -35.16 -12.02
N GLN A 37 -21.78 -34.85 -13.17
CA GLN A 37 -21.51 -33.59 -13.88
C GLN A 37 -22.11 -32.40 -13.14
N GLU A 38 -23.36 -32.51 -12.67
CA GLU A 38 -24.01 -31.50 -11.83
C GLU A 38 -23.20 -31.24 -10.55
N ALA A 39 -22.79 -32.29 -9.84
CA ALA A 39 -21.95 -32.14 -8.65
C ALA A 39 -20.60 -31.46 -8.95
N ARG A 40 -19.97 -31.78 -10.09
CA ARG A 40 -18.72 -31.11 -10.51
C ARG A 40 -18.96 -29.64 -10.87
N HIS A 41 -20.07 -29.35 -11.52
CA HIS A 41 -20.46 -28.00 -11.88
C HIS A 41 -20.72 -27.15 -10.63
N ASP A 42 -21.42 -27.70 -9.64
CA ASP A 42 -21.69 -27.00 -8.37
C ASP A 42 -20.40 -26.73 -7.59
N VAL A 43 -19.47 -27.69 -7.54
CA VAL A 43 -18.14 -27.49 -6.94
C VAL A 43 -17.35 -26.41 -7.69
N ALA A 44 -17.41 -26.40 -9.03
CA ALA A 44 -16.75 -25.36 -9.83
C ALA A 44 -17.36 -23.98 -9.56
N ILE A 45 -18.69 -23.86 -9.47
CA ILE A 45 -19.37 -22.62 -9.12
C ILE A 45 -19.00 -22.16 -7.70
N ALA A 46 -19.00 -23.07 -6.73
CA ALA A 46 -18.61 -22.75 -5.36
C ALA A 46 -17.17 -22.21 -5.31
N GLY A 47 -16.24 -22.90 -5.97
CA GLY A 47 -14.84 -22.47 -6.06
C GLY A 47 -14.69 -21.10 -6.73
N THR A 48 -15.34 -20.87 -7.87
CA THR A 48 -15.26 -19.55 -8.54
C THR A 48 -15.82 -18.42 -7.69
N ASN A 49 -16.91 -18.66 -6.95
CA ASN A 49 -17.48 -17.67 -6.03
C ASN A 49 -16.53 -17.36 -4.86
N GLU A 50 -15.85 -18.37 -4.32
CA GLU A 50 -14.83 -18.19 -3.29
C GLU A 50 -13.65 -17.35 -3.80
N TRP A 51 -13.09 -17.71 -4.96
CA TRP A 51 -12.02 -16.93 -5.60
C TRP A 51 -12.43 -15.48 -5.88
N LYS A 52 -13.67 -15.26 -6.34
CA LYS A 52 -14.22 -13.92 -6.54
C LYS A 52 -14.28 -13.12 -5.24
N ARG A 53 -14.71 -13.73 -4.13
CA ARG A 53 -14.71 -13.07 -2.81
C ARG A 53 -13.30 -12.71 -2.35
N HIS A 54 -12.34 -13.63 -2.51
CA HIS A 54 -10.94 -13.35 -2.19
C HIS A 54 -10.36 -12.22 -3.04
N ALA A 55 -10.63 -12.21 -4.34
CA ALA A 55 -10.17 -11.16 -5.25
C ALA A 55 -10.78 -9.79 -4.88
N LEU A 56 -12.07 -9.73 -4.54
CA LEU A 56 -12.72 -8.51 -4.07
C LEU A 56 -12.12 -8.01 -2.75
N GLY A 57 -11.86 -8.92 -1.80
CA GLY A 57 -11.19 -8.59 -0.54
C GLY A 57 -9.77 -8.05 -0.75
N TRP A 58 -9.01 -8.69 -1.63
CA TRP A 58 -7.67 -8.24 -2.00
C TRP A 58 -7.69 -6.85 -2.66
N MET A 59 -8.58 -6.63 -3.63
CA MET A 59 -8.74 -5.32 -4.27
C MET A 59 -9.16 -4.23 -3.28
N ALA A 60 -10.02 -4.54 -2.30
CA ALA A 60 -10.39 -3.60 -1.25
C ALA A 60 -9.17 -3.21 -0.40
N SER A 61 -8.38 -4.20 0.06
CA SER A 61 -7.15 -3.93 0.83
C SER A 61 -6.09 -3.17 0.03
N TYR A 62 -5.99 -3.46 -1.27
CA TYR A 62 -5.09 -2.76 -2.18
C TYR A 62 -5.46 -1.28 -2.31
N ARG A 63 -6.75 -0.97 -2.53
CA ARG A 63 -7.23 0.42 -2.61
C ARG A 63 -6.96 1.21 -1.34
N VAL A 64 -7.19 0.61 -0.17
CA VAL A 64 -6.90 1.25 1.13
C VAL A 64 -5.39 1.48 1.31
N SER A 65 -4.57 0.55 0.85
CA SER A 65 -3.11 0.69 0.91
C SER A 65 -2.60 1.78 -0.03
N GLU A 66 -3.14 1.86 -1.25
CA GLU A 66 -2.80 2.91 -2.21
C GLU A 66 -3.25 4.31 -1.75
N SER A 67 -4.42 4.43 -1.11
CA SER A 67 -4.84 5.72 -0.56
C SER A 67 -3.90 6.18 0.56
N ARG A 68 -3.49 5.28 1.47
CA ARG A 68 -2.50 5.57 2.51
C ARG A 68 -1.15 5.98 1.94
N ARG A 69 -0.67 5.29 0.90
CA ARG A 69 0.57 5.68 0.20
C ARG A 69 0.46 7.07 -0.41
N GLY A 70 -0.71 7.42 -0.94
CA GLY A 70 -1.00 8.76 -1.44
C GLY A 70 -0.90 9.83 -0.34
N GLU A 71 -1.54 9.59 0.80
CA GLU A 71 -1.52 10.47 1.97
C GLU A 71 -0.10 10.62 2.56
N GLU A 72 0.65 9.53 2.69
CA GLU A 72 2.04 9.53 3.14
C GLU A 72 2.94 10.38 2.23
N ARG A 73 2.76 10.25 0.90
CA ARG A 73 3.50 11.08 -0.08
C ARG A 73 3.16 12.56 0.06
N GLN A 74 1.89 12.91 0.15
CA GLN A 74 1.46 14.31 0.31
C GLN A 74 1.99 14.91 1.62
N THR A 75 1.87 14.17 2.72
CA THR A 75 2.38 14.59 4.03
C THR A 75 3.89 14.79 4.01
N SER A 76 4.63 13.87 3.38
CA SER A 76 6.08 13.96 3.24
C SER A 76 6.50 15.16 2.40
N GLN A 77 5.77 15.46 1.32
CA GLN A 77 6.02 16.63 0.49
C GLN A 77 5.77 17.93 1.27
N ALA A 78 4.64 18.03 1.98
CA ALA A 78 4.32 19.20 2.80
C ALA A 78 5.34 19.41 3.94
N ALA A 79 5.79 18.32 4.57
CA ALA A 79 6.85 18.38 5.57
C ALA A 79 8.17 18.87 4.97
N ALA A 80 8.58 18.35 3.81
CA ALA A 80 9.78 18.79 3.11
C ALA A 80 9.71 20.28 2.71
N THR A 81 8.58 20.75 2.19
CA THR A 81 8.40 22.17 1.82
C THR A 81 8.47 23.07 3.05
N SER A 82 7.83 22.70 4.16
CA SER A 82 7.90 23.48 5.40
C SER A 82 9.32 23.58 5.96
N LEU A 83 10.12 22.51 5.85
CA LEU A 83 11.53 22.53 6.26
C LEU A 83 12.38 23.44 5.36
N ILE A 84 12.10 23.47 4.05
CA ILE A 84 12.75 24.38 3.11
C ILE A 84 12.42 25.83 3.46
N GLU A 85 11.16 26.15 3.73
CA GLU A 85 10.73 27.49 4.12
C GLU A 85 11.37 27.95 5.45
N GLN A 86 11.40 27.07 6.45
CA GLN A 86 12.07 27.36 7.73
C GLN A 86 13.58 27.60 7.54
N CYS A 87 14.24 26.79 6.70
CA CYS A 87 15.65 26.98 6.37
C CYS A 87 15.88 28.31 5.66
N ALA A 88 15.04 28.64 4.67
CA ALA A 88 15.11 29.90 3.95
C ALA A 88 14.92 31.11 4.88
N ALA A 89 13.99 31.02 5.84
CA ALA A 89 13.77 32.06 6.85
C ALA A 89 15.02 32.28 7.74
N ARG A 90 15.62 31.19 8.25
CA ARG A 90 16.86 31.27 9.05
C ARG A 90 18.02 31.87 8.26
N VAL A 91 18.16 31.50 6.99
CA VAL A 91 19.20 32.07 6.10
C VAL A 91 18.94 33.55 5.84
N ALA A 92 17.69 33.95 5.64
CA ALA A 92 17.32 35.35 5.44
C ALA A 92 17.63 36.20 6.69
N GLU A 93 17.29 35.69 7.88
CA GLU A 93 17.60 36.31 9.17
C GLU A 93 19.12 36.45 9.37
N ALA A 94 19.89 35.38 9.13
CA ALA A 94 21.34 35.41 9.22
C ALA A 94 21.99 36.40 8.24
N ARG A 95 21.40 36.59 7.05
CA ARG A 95 21.86 37.61 6.09
C ARG A 95 21.55 39.02 6.58
N GLN A 96 20.44 39.24 7.27
CA GLN A 96 20.09 40.54 7.84
C GLN A 96 21.05 40.90 8.99
N SER A 97 21.31 39.97 9.91
CA SER A 97 22.28 40.20 11.00
C SER A 97 23.68 40.48 10.47
N ALA A 98 24.14 39.73 9.47
CA ALA A 98 25.43 39.96 8.83
C ALA A 98 25.57 41.39 8.25
N ARG A 99 24.52 41.92 7.60
CA ARG A 99 24.51 43.30 7.08
C ARG A 99 24.55 44.35 8.19
N VAL A 100 23.88 44.10 9.31
CA VAL A 100 23.91 45.01 10.47
C VAL A 100 25.30 45.01 11.09
N ILE A 101 25.91 43.83 11.27
CA ILE A 101 27.27 43.69 11.79
C ILE A 101 28.27 44.39 10.87
N GLU A 102 28.17 44.20 9.55
CA GLU A 102 29.03 44.88 8.57
C GLU A 102 28.95 46.40 8.74
N ARG A 103 27.74 46.95 8.89
CA ARG A 103 27.55 48.40 9.13
C ARG A 103 28.17 48.87 10.45
N ILE A 104 28.13 48.05 11.51
CA ILE A 104 28.74 48.37 12.80
C ILE A 104 30.27 48.39 12.67
N VAL A 105 30.84 47.37 12.02
CA VAL A 105 32.31 47.18 11.93
C VAL A 105 32.96 48.15 10.95
N THR A 106 32.27 48.54 9.88
CA THR A 106 32.80 49.45 8.83
C THR A 106 32.68 50.94 9.17
N LYS A 107 32.17 51.28 10.35
CA LYS A 107 31.99 52.68 10.76
C LYS A 107 33.36 53.35 10.96
N GLU A 108 33.55 54.52 10.33
CA GLU A 108 34.77 55.32 10.49
C GLU A 108 34.98 55.68 11.97
N PRO A 109 36.19 55.51 12.53
CA PRO A 109 36.45 55.81 13.93
C PRO A 109 36.34 57.31 14.22
N THR A 110 35.78 57.66 15.38
CA THR A 110 35.77 59.03 15.86
C THR A 110 37.18 59.43 16.30
N TYR A 111 37.67 60.54 15.77
CA TYR A 111 38.98 61.10 16.10
C TYR A 111 38.86 62.21 17.14
N ASP A 112 39.80 62.26 18.06
CA ASP A 112 39.96 63.38 18.99
C ASP A 112 40.55 64.62 18.23
N PRO A 113 40.62 65.81 18.87
CA PRO A 113 41.21 66.98 18.22
C PRO A 113 42.71 66.84 17.90
N SER A 114 43.40 65.83 18.45
CA SER A 114 44.79 65.46 18.12
C SER A 114 44.90 64.42 16.99
N ARG A 115 43.77 64.04 16.36
CA ARG A 115 43.64 63.01 15.32
C ARG A 115 43.98 61.58 15.79
N CYS A 116 43.89 61.32 17.09
CA CYS A 116 43.97 59.96 17.62
C CYS A 116 42.59 59.29 17.61
N PRO A 117 42.47 58.04 17.15
CA PRO A 117 41.21 57.30 17.22
C PRO A 117 40.84 57.05 18.70
N VAL A 118 39.62 57.40 19.08
CA VAL A 118 39.11 57.13 20.43
C VAL A 118 38.93 55.61 20.59
N ARG A 119 39.35 55.07 21.74
CA ARG A 119 39.66 53.64 21.99
C ARG A 119 38.50 52.64 21.81
N GLU A 120 37.28 53.11 21.57
CA GLU A 120 36.09 52.29 21.40
C GLU A 120 35.61 52.38 19.94
N LEU A 121 36.24 51.59 19.06
CA LEU A 121 35.88 51.53 17.63
C LEU A 121 34.49 50.93 17.39
N VAL A 122 34.04 50.01 18.26
CA VAL A 122 32.75 49.32 18.16
C VAL A 122 32.24 49.01 19.58
N ASP A 123 31.00 49.41 19.89
CA ASP A 123 30.34 49.07 21.17
C ASP A 123 29.95 47.58 21.19
N PRO A 124 30.44 46.77 22.15
CA PRO A 124 30.11 45.36 22.25
C PRO A 124 28.61 45.06 22.45
N ARG A 125 27.81 45.99 22.99
CA ARG A 125 26.36 45.79 23.15
C ARG A 125 25.66 45.78 21.79
N SER A 126 26.02 46.72 20.91
CA SER A 126 25.47 46.81 19.56
C SER A 126 25.70 45.54 18.72
N VAL A 127 26.87 44.91 18.83
CA VAL A 127 27.18 43.64 18.15
C VAL A 127 26.37 42.49 18.75
N ARG A 128 26.20 42.47 20.07
CA ARG A 128 25.45 41.43 20.76
C ARG A 128 23.96 41.48 20.43
N GLU A 129 23.39 42.67 20.32
CA GLU A 129 22.01 42.88 19.86
C GLU A 129 21.83 42.44 18.40
N ALA A 130 22.78 42.75 17.52
CA ALA A 130 22.73 42.33 16.11
C ALA A 130 22.83 40.81 15.91
N LEU A 131 23.39 40.07 16.88
CA LEU A 131 23.49 38.62 16.88
C LEU A 131 22.27 37.91 17.51
N GLN A 132 21.36 38.66 18.15
CA GLN A 132 20.15 38.08 18.73
C GLN A 132 19.13 37.78 17.61
N PRO A 133 18.49 36.59 17.64
CA PRO A 133 17.43 36.29 16.69
C PRO A 133 16.24 37.22 16.91
N ALA A 134 15.53 37.55 15.83
CA ALA A 134 14.27 38.28 15.93
C ALA A 134 13.23 37.37 16.60
N GLY A 135 12.91 37.66 17.86
CA GLY A 135 11.95 36.91 18.66
C GLY A 135 10.56 36.85 18.06
#